data_AF-A0A0A2HYK7-F1
#
_entry.id   AF-A0A0A2HYK7-F1
#
_cell.length_a   1.000
_cell.length_b   1.000
_cell.length_c   1.000
_cell.angle_alpha   90.00
_cell.angle_beta   90.00
_cell.angle_gamma   90.00
#
_symmetry.space_group_name_H-M   'P 1'
#
loop_
_entity.id
_entity.type
_entity.pdbx_description
1 polymer ?
#
loop_
_entity_poly.entity_id
_entity_poly.type
_entity_poly.pdbx_seq_one_letter_code
_entity_poly.pdbx_strand_id
1 'polypeptide(L)' 'MTNADKIKAAIKQAGFRQIDIARVLQITPVSVHDVITGKRRNPRIRKAIAMATGRPESELWPEEMPTAIHAQGTTAG' A
#
# COMPACT_ATOMS: atom_id res chain seq x y z
N MET A 1 15.02 2.92 -6.07
CA MET A 1 14.11 3.26 -4.95
C MET A 1 13.00 2.22 -4.93
N THR A 2 12.94 1.40 -3.88
CA THR A 2 11.98 0.29 -3.83
C THR A 2 10.55 0.80 -3.56
N ASN A 3 9.52 0.00 -3.83
CA ASN A 3 8.14 0.40 -3.55
C ASN A 3 7.92 0.65 -2.04
N ALA A 4 8.60 -0.14 -1.19
CA ALA A 4 8.60 0.05 0.26
C ALA A 4 9.13 1.44 0.68
N ASP A 5 10.18 1.94 0.01
CA ASP A 5 10.73 3.27 0.32
C ASP A 5 9.78 4.40 -0.06
N LYS A 6 9.04 4.24 -1.18
CA LYS A 6 8.01 5.20 -1.60
C LYS A 6 6.87 5.27 -0.59
N ILE A 7 6.38 4.12 -0.12
CA ILE A 7 5.31 4.07 0.89
C ILE A 7 5.78 4.67 2.22
N LYS A 8 7.01 4.35 2.67
CA LYS A 8 7.58 4.95 3.90
C LYS A 8 7.69 6.48 3.77
N ALA A 9 8.11 6.97 2.61
CA ALA A 9 8.17 8.40 2.34
C ALA A 9 6.77 9.04 2.36
N ALA A 10 5.78 8.41 1.74
CA ALA A 10 4.39 8.89 1.75
C ALA A 10 3.81 8.96 3.17
N ILE A 11 4.03 7.94 4.00
CA ILE A 11 3.63 7.94 5.42
C ILE A 11 4.27 9.11 6.16
N LYS A 12 5.58 9.33 5.95
CA LYS A 12 6.31 10.43 6.60
C LYS A 12 5.84 11.80 6.11
N GLN A 13 5.54 11.95 4.81
CA GLN A 13 5.00 13.19 4.23
C GLN A 13 3.62 13.52 4.78
N ALA A 14 2.81 12.51 5.08
CA ALA A 14 1.52 12.68 5.74
C ALA A 14 1.63 12.97 7.25
N GLY A 15 2.85 13.03 7.81
CA GLY A 15 3.08 13.32 9.23
C GLY A 15 2.91 12.12 10.16
N PHE A 16 2.67 10.93 9.63
CA PHE A 16 2.52 9.70 10.42
C PHE A 16 3.84 8.92 10.52
N ARG A 17 3.94 8.06 11.54
CA ARG A 17 4.98 7.02 11.62
C ARG A 17 4.32 5.65 11.53
N GLN A 18 5.09 4.65 11.10
CA GLN A 18 4.63 3.25 11.05
C GLN A 18 4.13 2.74 12.40
N ILE A 19 4.76 3.20 13.50
CA ILE A 19 4.35 2.87 14.87
C ILE A 19 2.98 3.45 15.24
N ASP A 20 2.60 4.59 14.68
CA ASP A 20 1.32 5.22 14.97
C ASP A 20 0.20 4.40 14.32
N ILE A 21 0.41 3.96 13.08
CA ILE A 21 -0.49 3.05 12.37
C ILE A 21 -0.61 1.72 13.12
N ALA A 22 0.52 1.17 13.59
CA ALA A 22 0.53 -0.06 14.38
C ALA A 22 -0.26 0.08 15.69
N ARG A 23 -0.13 1.22 16.38
CA ARG A 23 -0.87 1.53 17.61
C ARG A 23 -2.37 1.64 17.37
N VAL A 24 -2.78 2.35 16.32
CA VAL A 24 -4.21 2.50 15.96
C VAL A 24 -4.85 1.15 15.68
N LEU A 25 -4.12 0.24 15.05
CA LEU A 25 -4.60 -1.11 14.73
C LEU A 25 -4.36 -2.16 15.83
N GLN A 26 -3.70 -1.79 16.93
CA GLN A 26 -3.27 -2.70 18.00
C GLN A 26 -2.47 -3.92 17.49
N ILE A 27 -1.55 -3.68 16.56
CA ILE A 27 -0.68 -4.71 15.97
C ILE A 27 0.80 -4.40 16.20
N THR A 28 1.66 -5.37 15.90
CA THR A 28 3.10 -5.16 15.95
C THR A 28 3.59 -4.26 14.80
N PRO A 29 4.58 -3.37 15.03
CA PRO A 29 5.20 -2.58 13.96
C PRO A 29 5.81 -3.44 12.84
N VAL A 30 6.28 -4.65 13.19
CA VAL A 30 6.81 -5.62 12.23
C VAL A 30 5.75 -6.06 11.23
N SER A 31 4.49 -6.26 11.67
CA SER A 31 3.38 -6.59 10.76
C SER A 31 3.11 -5.46 9.76
N VAL A 32 3.25 -4.19 10.18
CA VAL A 32 3.13 -3.04 9.27
C VAL A 32 4.28 -3.03 8.26
N HIS A 33 5.50 -3.29 8.72
CA HIS A 33 6.68 -3.37 7.86
C HIS A 33 6.56 -4.49 6.81
N ASP A 34 6.13 -5.69 7.22
CA ASP A 34 5.91 -6.82 6.33
C ASP A 34 4.86 -6.53 5.25
N VAL A 35 3.87 -5.67 5.53
CA VAL A 35 2.88 -5.23 4.52
C VAL A 35 3.46 -4.17 3.59
N ILE A 36 4.22 -3.20 4.12
CA ILE A 36 4.89 -2.17 3.31
C ILE A 36 5.91 -2.78 2.35
N THR A 37 6.60 -3.83 2.79
CA THR A 37 7.59 -4.57 1.97
C THR A 37 6.98 -5.61 1.03
N GLY A 38 5.67 -5.83 1.10
CA GLY A 38 4.98 -6.80 0.25
C GLY A 38 5.08 -8.26 0.72
N LYS A 39 5.76 -8.54 1.84
CA LYS A 39 5.88 -9.89 2.42
C LYS A 39 4.54 -10.43 2.94
N ARG A 40 3.63 -9.57 3.38
CA ARG A 40 2.29 -9.93 3.84
C ARG A 40 1.22 -9.09 3.14
N ARG A 41 0.10 -9.73 2.79
CA ARG A 41 -1.08 -9.07 2.25
C ARG A 41 -2.17 -9.00 3.31
N ASN A 42 -2.10 -7.99 4.18
CA ASN A 42 -3.15 -7.74 5.15
C ASN A 42 -3.99 -6.51 4.72
N PRO A 43 -5.22 -6.71 4.23
CA PRO A 43 -6.06 -5.63 3.72
C PRO A 43 -6.43 -4.60 4.81
N ARG A 44 -6.53 -5.02 6.09
CA ARG A 44 -6.77 -4.07 7.19
C ARG A 44 -5.64 -3.07 7.36
N ILE A 45 -4.40 -3.55 7.27
CA ILE A 45 -3.20 -2.71 7.40
C ILE A 45 -3.06 -1.78 6.20
N ARG A 46 -3.31 -2.28 4.99
CA ARG A 46 -3.26 -1.46 3.76
C ARG A 46 -4.28 -0.35 3.76
N LYS A 47 -5.53 -0.67 4.11
CA LYS A 47 -6.59 0.33 4.25
C LYS A 47 -6.23 1.40 5.28
N ALA A 48 -5.63 1.02 6.41
CA ALA A 48 -5.19 1.99 7.41
C ALA A 48 -4.05 2.88 6.89
N ILE A 49 -3.07 2.33 6.16
CA ILE A 49 -2.00 3.11 5.54
C ILE A 49 -2.56 4.03 4.46
N ALA A 50 -3.48 3.55 3.63
CA ALA A 50 -4.16 4.34 2.60
C ALA A 50 -4.92 5.52 3.22
N MET A 51 -5.68 5.27 4.29
CA MET A 51 -6.38 6.31 5.04
C MET A 51 -5.40 7.31 5.69
N ALA A 52 -4.30 6.83 6.28
CA ALA A 52 -3.30 7.69 6.91
C ALA A 52 -2.53 8.56 5.91
N THR A 53 -2.28 8.04 4.71
CA THR A 53 -1.55 8.76 3.65
C THR A 53 -2.45 9.58 2.73
N GLY A 54 -3.77 9.37 2.78
CA GLY A 54 -4.72 9.93 1.83
C GLY A 54 -4.59 9.40 0.40
N ARG A 55 -3.85 8.29 0.21
CA ARG A 55 -3.61 7.68 -1.10
C ARG A 55 -4.28 6.32 -1.19
N PRO A 56 -4.87 5.95 -2.34
CA PRO A 56 -5.49 4.64 -2.50
C PRO A 56 -4.45 3.52 -2.50
N GLU A 57 -4.86 2.31 -2.10
CA GLU A 57 -3.99 1.13 -2.08
C GLU A 57 -3.38 0.82 -3.45
N SER A 58 -4.10 1.10 -4.55
CA SER A 58 -3.62 0.92 -5.93
C SER A 58 -2.43 1.80 -6.28
N GLU A 59 -2.32 2.99 -5.68
CA GLU A 59 -1.20 3.90 -5.91
C GLU A 59 0.02 3.52 -5.06
N LEU A 60 -0.22 3.01 -3.86
CA LEU A 60 0.82 2.59 -2.93
C LEU A 60 1.40 1.20 -3.28
N TRP A 61 0.57 0.29 -3.77
CA TRP A 61 0.94 -1.08 -4.16
C TRP A 61 0.53 -1.37 -5.62
N PRO A 62 1.20 -0.77 -6.61
CA PRO A 62 0.84 -0.92 -8.03
C PRO A 62 1.09 -2.34 -8.57
N GLU A 63 2.07 -3.07 -8.05
CA GLU A 63 2.40 -4.45 -8.48
C GLU A 63 1.36 -5.51 -8.10
N GLU A 64 0.41 -5.17 -7.23
CA GLU A 64 -0.51 -6.15 -6.65
C GLU A 64 -1.96 -5.98 -7.06
N MET A 65 -2.26 -4.96 -7.86
CA MET A 65 -3.44 -5.01 -8.69
C MET A 65 -3.16 -6.11 -9.72
N PRO A 66 -3.96 -7.20 -9.79
CA PRO A 66 -3.94 -8.00 -11.00
C PRO A 66 -4.14 -7.00 -12.13
N THR A 67 -3.27 -7.04 -13.13
CA THR A 67 -3.42 -6.32 -14.39
C THR A 67 -4.87 -6.46 -14.86
N ALA A 68 -5.73 -5.53 -14.46
CA ALA A 68 -7.00 -5.25 -15.11
C ALA A 68 -6.68 -4.33 -16.29
N ILE A 69 -5.70 -4.78 -17.08
CA ILE A 69 -5.36 -4.25 -18.39
C ILE A 69 -5.36 -5.48 -19.29
N HIS A 70 -6.55 -6.02 -19.54
CA HIS A 70 -6.88 -6.23 -20.95
C HIS A 70 -7.14 -4.83 -21.50
N ALA A 71 -6.07 -4.20 -22.00
CA ALA A 71 -6.18 -3.01 -22.80
C ALA A 71 -6.99 -3.34 -24.07
N GLN A 72 -7.64 -2.30 -24.53
CA GLN A 72 -8.58 -2.23 -25.63
C GLN A 72 -7.95 -2.49 -27.01
N GLY A 73 -8.77 -2.90 -28.00
CA GLY A 73 -8.45 -2.74 -29.42
C GLY A 73 -9.01 -3.81 -30.39
N THR A 74 -10.07 -3.44 -31.12
CA THR A 74 -10.41 -3.77 -32.54
C THR A 74 -9.74 -4.96 -33.24
N THR A 75 -10.54 -5.85 -33.88
CA THR A 75 -10.47 -6.25 -35.32
C THR A 75 -11.68 -7.13 -35.71
N ALA A 76 -12.12 -6.95 -36.96
CA ALA A 76 -13.30 -7.45 -37.64
C ALA A 76 -13.50 -8.97 -37.72
N GLY A 77 -14.76 -9.37 -37.95
CA GLY A 77 -15.23 -10.67 -38.42
C GLY A 77 -16.66 -10.56 -38.92
#